data_AF-D5E3Y0-F1
#
_entry.id   AF-D5E3Y0-F1
#
_cell.length_a   1.000
_cell.length_b   1.000
_cell.length_c   1.000
_cell.angle_alpha   90.00
_cell.angle_beta   90.00
_cell.angle_gamma   90.00
#
_symmetry.space_group_name_H-M   'P 1'
#
loop_
_entity.id
_entity.type
_entity.pdbx_description
1 polymer ?
#
loop_
_entity_poly.entity_id
_entity_poly.type
_entity_poly.pdbx_seq_one_letter_code
_entity_poly.pdbx_strand_id
1 'polypeptide(L)'
;MNYYVYVPYYPLMHLYQPADHKYRNPYPVDIYYTHPNYFDYRFYAGPTYYESEYQIDKRIVRKEKDGPDLETSSYHETDFETSSYREADLEASSCHEVDLETSSYREADLETSSYREADLETSSYRETDFETSSYREADLEASSYHDPDLETSSYREVDLETSSYREADLEASSYHDPDLETSSYREADLEASSCHEVDLETSSYREADLEASSYRETDLETSSYRETDFETSSYREADLETSSYRETDLETSSYHEADLETSSYRETDLETSSYHEADLETSSYHEADLETSSYRETDLETSSYRETDLETSSYHESLLDNLHKDGPYGDITVAYSFKNDITNGTK
;
A
#
# COMPACT_ATOMS: atom_id res chain seq x y z
N MET A 1 7.40 -67.44 -34.65
CA MET A 1 8.43 -67.75 -35.67
C MET A 1 9.08 -66.43 -36.05
N ASN A 2 10.41 -66.32 -35.97
CA ASN A 2 11.16 -65.13 -36.39
C ASN A 2 12.08 -65.50 -37.57
N TYR A 3 12.04 -64.73 -38.66
CA TYR A 3 13.05 -64.51 -39.72
C TYR A 3 12.54 -63.29 -40.54
N TYR A 4 13.31 -62.34 -41.08
CA TYR A 4 14.74 -62.20 -41.46
C TYR A 4 15.37 -60.94 -40.81
N VAL A 5 16.70 -60.65 -40.68
CA VAL A 5 18.00 -61.12 -41.22
C VAL A 5 18.63 -60.22 -42.33
N TYR A 6 19.86 -59.71 -42.07
CA TYR A 6 20.81 -58.91 -42.91
C TYR A 6 20.46 -57.40 -43.16
N VAL A 7 21.29 -56.35 -42.91
CA VAL A 7 22.77 -56.10 -42.87
C VAL A 7 23.38 -56.15 -44.29
N PRO A 8 24.13 -55.13 -44.85
CA PRO A 8 25.42 -54.66 -44.28
C PRO A 8 26.04 -53.27 -44.69
N TYR A 9 27.26 -53.03 -44.16
CA TYR A 9 28.46 -52.33 -44.73
C TYR A 9 28.66 -50.78 -44.70
N TYR A 10 29.80 -50.39 -44.10
CA TYR A 10 30.58 -49.13 -44.22
C TYR A 10 31.42 -49.10 -45.52
N PRO A 11 31.85 -47.94 -46.09
CA PRO A 11 33.08 -47.20 -45.67
C PRO A 11 32.93 -45.65 -45.80
N LEU A 12 33.87 -44.75 -45.42
CA LEU A 12 35.34 -44.69 -45.62
C LEU A 12 36.09 -43.83 -44.57
N MET A 13 37.39 -44.15 -44.44
CA MET A 13 38.60 -43.33 -44.16
C MET A 13 38.44 -41.84 -43.77
N HIS A 14 39.28 -41.30 -42.86
CA HIS A 14 40.74 -41.49 -42.82
C HIS A 14 41.35 -41.93 -41.47
N LEU A 15 42.45 -42.69 -41.56
CA LEU A 15 43.39 -42.90 -40.47
C LEU A 15 44.41 -41.76 -40.42
N TYR A 16 44.74 -41.30 -39.21
CA TYR A 16 46.11 -40.90 -38.89
C TYR A 16 46.40 -41.30 -37.43
N GLN A 17 47.40 -42.15 -37.21
CA GLN A 17 47.73 -42.75 -35.92
C GLN A 17 49.18 -43.30 -35.92
N PRO A 18 49.84 -43.50 -34.77
CA PRO A 18 50.60 -42.38 -34.18
C PRO A 18 52.02 -42.76 -33.73
N ALA A 19 52.75 -41.76 -33.22
CA ALA A 19 53.74 -41.91 -32.17
C ALA A 19 53.34 -40.96 -31.01
N ASP A 20 53.55 -41.27 -29.73
CA ASP A 20 54.50 -42.25 -29.19
C ASP A 20 53.95 -43.20 -28.09
N HIS A 21 54.82 -44.04 -27.54
CA HIS A 21 54.55 -45.09 -26.54
C HIS A 21 54.23 -44.58 -25.12
N LYS A 22 53.62 -45.34 -24.18
CA LYS A 22 52.76 -46.55 -24.17
C LYS A 22 52.21 -46.71 -22.74
N TYR A 23 50.89 -46.61 -22.53
CA TYR A 23 50.28 -47.14 -21.29
C TYR A 23 50.14 -48.67 -21.37
N ARG A 24 50.20 -49.35 -20.22
CA ARG A 24 49.93 -50.79 -20.09
C ARG A 24 48.87 -51.02 -19.02
N ASN A 25 47.64 -51.30 -19.44
CA ASN A 25 46.52 -51.62 -18.57
C ASN A 25 46.20 -53.13 -18.63
N PRO A 26 46.21 -53.87 -17.51
CA PRO A 26 45.60 -55.18 -17.37
C PRO A 26 44.25 -55.10 -16.62
N TYR A 27 43.14 -55.23 -17.37
CA TYR A 27 41.80 -55.47 -16.80
C TYR A 27 41.75 -56.78 -15.98
N PRO A 28 40.81 -56.93 -15.03
CA PRO A 28 39.39 -57.18 -15.38
C PRO A 28 38.46 -55.97 -15.31
N VAL A 29 37.24 -56.17 -15.81
CA VAL A 29 36.07 -55.29 -15.61
C VAL A 29 35.08 -56.07 -14.76
N ASP A 30 34.56 -55.45 -13.70
CA ASP A 30 33.36 -55.90 -12.99
C ASP A 30 32.36 -54.73 -12.94
N ILE A 31 31.07 -55.03 -13.06
CA ILE A 31 29.98 -54.03 -13.12
C ILE A 31 29.04 -54.26 -11.95
N TYR A 32 28.96 -53.28 -11.04
CA TYR A 32 27.94 -53.23 -10.00
C TYR A 32 27.36 -51.82 -9.87
N TYR A 33 26.04 -51.71 -10.07
CA TYR A 33 25.24 -50.58 -9.63
C TYR A 33 24.87 -50.78 -8.15
N THR A 34 25.18 -49.81 -7.29
CA THR A 34 24.22 -49.17 -6.35
C THR A 34 24.87 -48.09 -5.47
N HIS A 35 24.14 -46.98 -5.27
CA HIS A 35 24.20 -46.03 -4.13
C HIS A 35 25.56 -45.35 -3.78
N PRO A 36 25.71 -44.04 -4.04
CA PRO A 36 26.81 -43.26 -3.48
C PRO A 36 26.51 -42.79 -2.04
N ASN A 37 27.46 -42.98 -1.14
CA ASN A 37 27.55 -42.26 0.13
C ASN A 37 28.94 -41.60 0.22
N TYR A 38 29.01 -40.38 0.75
CA TYR A 38 30.22 -39.56 0.81
C TYR A 38 31.26 -40.06 1.83
N PHE A 39 32.54 -39.88 1.50
CA PHE A 39 33.64 -39.39 2.37
C PHE A 39 34.85 -39.13 1.43
N ASP A 40 35.14 -37.88 1.06
CA ASP A 40 35.92 -36.86 1.81
C ASP A 40 37.44 -36.99 1.62
N TYR A 41 38.03 -35.99 0.96
CA TYR A 41 39.45 -35.64 0.98
C TYR A 41 39.62 -34.13 0.73
N ARG A 42 39.95 -33.37 1.77
CA ARG A 42 40.27 -31.93 1.68
C ARG A 42 41.70 -31.68 1.21
N PHE A 43 41.94 -30.59 0.47
CA PHE A 43 43.10 -29.71 0.66
C PHE A 43 42.80 -28.28 0.17
N TYR A 44 43.51 -27.29 0.70
CA TYR A 44 43.18 -25.86 0.62
C TYR A 44 43.82 -25.10 -0.54
N ALA A 45 43.08 -24.14 -1.10
CA ALA A 45 43.58 -22.84 -1.58
C ALA A 45 42.47 -21.79 -1.36
N GLY A 46 42.83 -20.53 -1.07
CA GLY A 46 41.87 -19.48 -0.69
C GLY A 46 41.16 -18.81 -1.88
N PRO A 47 40.06 -18.08 -1.65
CA PRO A 47 39.29 -17.42 -2.70
C PRO A 47 40.06 -16.23 -3.28
N THR A 48 40.16 -16.19 -4.61
CA THR A 48 40.30 -14.93 -5.34
C THR A 48 38.92 -14.35 -5.53
N TYR A 49 38.66 -13.16 -4.97
CA TYR A 49 37.43 -12.43 -5.28
C TYR A 49 37.35 -12.18 -6.79
N TYR A 50 36.22 -12.56 -7.36
CA TYR A 50 35.77 -12.15 -8.68
C TYR A 50 34.38 -11.54 -8.47
N GLU A 51 34.24 -10.28 -8.82
CA GLU A 51 32.92 -9.71 -9.11
C GLU A 51 32.36 -10.48 -10.30
N SER A 52 31.15 -11.01 -10.16
CA SER A 52 30.39 -11.59 -11.26
C SER A 52 28.99 -11.02 -11.22
N GLU A 53 28.69 -10.15 -12.17
CA GLU A 53 27.33 -9.67 -12.45
C GLU A 53 26.44 -10.90 -12.70
N TYR A 54 25.58 -11.21 -11.74
CA TYR A 54 24.68 -12.36 -11.82
C TYR A 54 23.40 -11.97 -12.55
N GLN A 55 23.42 -12.04 -13.89
CA GLN A 55 22.17 -12.16 -14.64
C GLN A 55 21.57 -13.56 -14.35
N ILE A 56 20.58 -13.60 -13.46
CA ILE A 56 19.87 -14.84 -13.07
C ILE A 56 18.76 -15.11 -14.09
N ASP A 57 19.16 -15.66 -15.23
CA ASP A 57 18.26 -16.06 -16.32
C ASP A 57 17.16 -17.02 -15.81
N LYS A 58 15.90 -16.55 -15.91
CA LYS A 58 14.62 -17.05 -15.34
C LYS A 58 14.69 -18.34 -14.50
N ARG A 59 14.49 -18.18 -13.18
CA ARG A 59 14.63 -19.25 -12.19
C ARG A 59 13.49 -19.24 -11.16
N ILE A 60 12.46 -20.05 -11.39
CA ILE A 60 11.43 -20.41 -10.40
C ILE A 60 12.11 -20.96 -9.11
N VAL A 61 12.17 -20.18 -8.02
CA VAL A 61 12.78 -20.57 -6.74
C VAL A 61 11.72 -20.99 -5.71
N ARG A 62 11.08 -22.15 -5.91
CA ARG A 62 10.27 -22.76 -4.85
C ARG A 62 11.17 -23.32 -3.74
N LYS A 63 11.33 -22.55 -2.65
CA LYS A 63 12.05 -22.87 -1.41
C LYS A 63 11.08 -22.78 -0.23
N GLU A 64 10.90 -23.88 0.50
CA GLU A 64 10.50 -23.83 1.91
C GLU A 64 11.62 -24.50 2.73
N LYS A 65 12.18 -23.80 3.73
CA LYS A 65 12.20 -24.29 5.12
C LYS A 65 12.81 -23.32 6.13
N ASP A 66 13.86 -22.65 5.67
CA ASP A 66 14.59 -21.57 6.31
C ASP A 66 14.67 -20.49 5.23
N GLY A 67 14.49 -19.21 5.57
CA GLY A 67 14.34 -18.16 4.57
C GLY A 67 15.58 -17.97 3.69
N PRO A 68 15.41 -17.43 2.47
CA PRO A 68 16.53 -17.04 1.65
C PRO A 68 17.12 -15.71 2.16
N ASP A 69 18.36 -15.78 2.64
CA ASP A 69 19.34 -14.67 2.74
C ASP A 69 19.60 -14.15 1.31
N LEU A 70 19.16 -12.91 1.05
CA LEU A 70 19.21 -12.20 -0.23
C LEU A 70 19.53 -10.69 -0.09
N GLU A 71 19.95 -10.21 1.09
CA GLU A 71 20.52 -8.88 1.40
C GLU A 71 21.20 -8.21 0.18
N THR A 72 20.82 -6.97 -0.15
CA THR A 72 21.32 -6.13 -1.26
C THR A 72 21.18 -6.72 -2.69
N SER A 73 20.36 -7.75 -2.90
CA SER A 73 20.19 -8.36 -4.23
C SER A 73 19.49 -7.45 -5.23
N SER A 74 19.90 -7.54 -6.51
CA SER A 74 19.20 -6.90 -7.63
C SER A 74 18.57 -7.94 -8.54
N TYR A 75 17.30 -7.73 -8.87
CA TYR A 75 16.43 -8.59 -9.67
C TYR A 75 15.89 -7.84 -10.89
N HIS A 76 15.85 -8.53 -12.04
CA HIS A 76 15.47 -7.97 -13.33
C HIS A 76 14.83 -9.04 -14.21
N GLU A 77 13.60 -8.83 -14.71
CA GLU A 77 12.85 -9.80 -15.55
C GLU A 77 12.67 -11.20 -14.88
N THR A 78 12.69 -11.30 -13.55
CA THR A 78 12.62 -12.57 -12.81
C THR A 78 11.20 -12.91 -12.37
N ASP A 79 10.72 -14.11 -12.74
CA ASP A 79 9.47 -14.66 -12.20
C ASP A 79 9.72 -15.39 -10.87
N PHE A 80 8.85 -15.06 -9.91
CA PHE A 80 8.72 -15.68 -8.60
C PHE A 80 7.24 -15.95 -8.25
N GLU A 81 6.31 -15.92 -9.22
CA GLU A 81 4.90 -16.33 -9.12
C GLU A 81 4.64 -17.38 -8.02
N THR A 82 3.58 -17.21 -7.22
CA THR A 82 3.07 -18.18 -6.24
C THR A 82 4.08 -18.60 -5.14
N SER A 83 5.03 -17.71 -4.79
CA SER A 83 6.09 -18.03 -3.84
C SER A 83 5.67 -17.90 -2.37
N SER A 84 6.49 -18.49 -1.48
CA SER A 84 6.29 -18.40 -0.04
C SER A 84 7.61 -18.13 0.65
N TYR A 85 7.68 -16.95 1.26
CA TYR A 85 8.82 -16.39 1.94
C TYR A 85 8.51 -16.32 3.44
N ARG A 86 9.28 -17.05 4.24
CA ARG A 86 9.19 -17.04 5.71
C ARG A 86 10.58 -16.81 6.27
N GLU A 87 10.73 -15.88 7.21
CA GLU A 87 12.05 -15.54 7.79
C GLU A 87 13.06 -15.19 6.68
N ALA A 88 12.56 -14.52 5.63
CA ALA A 88 13.30 -14.14 4.44
C ALA A 88 13.91 -12.76 4.62
N ASP A 89 15.08 -12.56 4.03
CA ASP A 89 15.93 -11.38 4.18
C ASP A 89 16.17 -10.81 2.78
N LEU A 90 15.57 -9.66 2.52
CA LEU A 90 15.54 -8.90 1.27
C LEU A 90 15.90 -7.42 1.52
N GLU A 91 16.59 -7.12 2.63
CA GLU A 91 17.09 -5.79 3.02
C GLU A 91 17.80 -5.13 1.82
N ALA A 92 17.46 -3.87 1.54
CA ALA A 92 18.05 -3.06 0.45
C ALA A 92 17.99 -3.72 -0.94
N SER A 93 17.07 -4.66 -1.18
CA SER A 93 16.92 -5.31 -2.48
C SER A 93 16.28 -4.38 -3.53
N SER A 94 16.62 -4.60 -4.80
CA SER A 94 16.14 -3.79 -5.92
C SER A 94 15.50 -4.66 -7.00
N CYS A 95 14.19 -4.52 -7.15
CA CYS A 95 13.33 -5.32 -8.01
C CYS A 95 12.83 -4.48 -9.18
N HIS A 96 13.25 -4.79 -10.41
CA HIS A 96 12.77 -4.14 -11.64
C HIS A 96 12.17 -5.17 -12.62
N GLU A 97 10.94 -4.97 -13.12
CA GLU A 97 10.28 -5.99 -13.97
C GLU A 97 10.28 -7.38 -13.28
N VAL A 98 9.93 -7.41 -11.98
CA VAL A 98 9.90 -8.62 -11.14
C VAL A 98 8.45 -9.02 -10.91
N ASP A 99 8.17 -10.29 -11.12
CA ASP A 99 6.85 -10.89 -10.95
C ASP A 99 6.84 -11.69 -9.64
N LEU A 100 5.92 -11.29 -8.75
CA LEU A 100 5.68 -11.85 -7.42
C LEU A 100 4.20 -12.21 -7.23
N GLU A 101 3.40 -12.30 -8.31
CA GLU A 101 1.94 -12.57 -8.31
C GLU A 101 1.57 -13.69 -7.31
N THR A 102 0.51 -13.49 -6.51
CA THR A 102 0.00 -14.42 -5.48
C THR A 102 1.01 -14.85 -4.40
N SER A 103 2.08 -14.09 -4.16
CA SER A 103 3.10 -14.47 -3.17
C SER A 103 2.64 -14.32 -1.73
N SER A 104 3.37 -14.98 -0.83
CA SER A 104 3.14 -14.93 0.62
C SER A 104 4.42 -14.62 1.37
N TYR A 105 4.40 -13.58 2.18
CA TYR A 105 5.49 -13.11 3.03
C TYR A 105 5.07 -13.21 4.50
N ARG A 106 5.97 -13.71 5.34
CA ARG A 106 5.72 -13.88 6.77
C ARG A 106 7.00 -13.76 7.59
N GLU A 107 7.01 -12.93 8.63
CA GLU A 107 8.22 -12.73 9.46
C GLU A 107 9.41 -12.37 8.54
N ALA A 108 9.19 -11.54 7.52
CA ALA A 108 10.14 -11.27 6.43
C ALA A 108 10.56 -9.80 6.42
N ASP A 109 11.80 -9.58 6.03
CA ASP A 109 12.53 -8.30 6.10
C ASP A 109 12.77 -7.79 4.68
N LEU A 110 12.21 -6.61 4.37
CA LEU A 110 12.34 -5.91 3.10
C LEU A 110 12.65 -4.41 3.35
N GLU A 111 13.33 -4.08 4.47
CA GLU A 111 13.78 -2.73 4.84
C GLU A 111 14.55 -2.06 3.68
N THR A 112 14.34 -0.77 3.43
CA THR A 112 15.00 0.05 2.38
C THR A 112 14.87 -0.48 0.93
N SER A 113 14.01 -1.47 0.67
CA SER A 113 13.87 -2.09 -0.65
C SER A 113 13.23 -1.16 -1.70
N SER A 114 13.39 -1.52 -2.98
CA SER A 114 12.90 -0.71 -4.11
C SER A 114 12.29 -1.55 -5.22
N TYR A 115 11.00 -1.34 -5.47
CA TYR A 115 10.16 -2.00 -6.46
C TYR A 115 9.84 -1.02 -7.60
N ARG A 116 10.19 -1.39 -8.84
CA ARG A 116 9.84 -0.60 -10.03
C ARG A 116 9.34 -1.45 -11.18
N GLU A 117 8.14 -1.16 -11.70
CA GLU A 117 7.51 -2.02 -12.71
C GLU A 117 7.45 -3.47 -12.21
N ALA A 118 7.16 -3.65 -10.92
CA ALA A 118 7.06 -4.95 -10.27
C ALA A 118 5.58 -5.30 -10.05
N ASP A 119 5.26 -6.57 -10.28
CA ASP A 119 3.94 -7.16 -10.10
C ASP A 119 3.92 -7.92 -8.78
N LEU A 120 3.00 -7.56 -7.89
CA LEU A 120 2.75 -8.21 -6.62
C LEU A 120 1.25 -8.52 -6.44
N GLU A 121 0.46 -8.62 -7.53
CA GLU A 121 -1.01 -8.81 -7.52
C GLU A 121 -1.44 -9.91 -6.53
N THR A 122 -2.48 -9.67 -5.74
CA THR A 122 -3.04 -10.57 -4.71
C THR A 122 -2.05 -11.08 -3.65
N SER A 123 -0.90 -10.43 -3.45
CA SER A 123 0.09 -10.86 -2.47
C SER A 123 -0.40 -10.72 -1.03
N SER A 124 0.21 -11.51 -0.14
CA SER A 124 -0.14 -11.54 1.28
C SER A 124 1.08 -11.28 2.17
N TYR A 125 0.97 -10.31 3.05
CA TYR A 125 2.04 -9.82 3.92
C TYR A 125 1.60 -9.93 5.38
N ARG A 126 2.49 -10.44 6.24
CA ARG A 126 2.17 -10.69 7.64
C ARG A 126 3.39 -10.62 8.55
N GLU A 127 3.37 -9.79 9.59
CA GLU A 127 4.55 -9.61 10.46
C GLU A 127 5.76 -9.29 9.55
N THR A 128 5.65 -8.25 8.71
CA THR A 128 6.54 -8.02 7.54
C THR A 128 7.04 -6.58 7.50
N ASP A 129 8.36 -6.43 7.37
CA ASP A 129 9.06 -5.16 7.45
C ASP A 129 9.30 -4.55 6.06
N PHE A 130 8.95 -3.28 5.92
CA PHE A 130 9.10 -2.45 4.72
C PHE A 130 9.53 -1.02 5.08
N GLU A 131 10.19 -0.79 6.24
CA GLU A 131 10.65 0.55 6.67
C GLU A 131 11.44 1.24 5.54
N THR A 132 11.11 2.50 5.23
CA THR A 132 11.72 3.33 4.17
C THR A 132 11.65 2.78 2.72
N SER A 133 10.88 1.72 2.47
CA SER A 133 10.77 1.07 1.15
C SER A 133 10.13 1.97 0.08
N SER A 134 10.37 1.64 -1.20
CA SER A 134 9.96 2.48 -2.32
C SER A 134 9.29 1.71 -3.46
N TYR A 135 8.10 2.15 -3.86
CA TYR A 135 7.29 1.57 -4.92
C TYR A 135 7.07 2.60 -6.04
N ARG A 136 7.32 2.19 -7.29
CA ARG A 136 7.15 3.05 -8.47
C ARG A 136 6.61 2.27 -9.66
N GLU A 137 5.54 2.75 -10.32
CA GLU A 137 4.98 2.05 -11.50
C GLU A 137 4.69 0.56 -11.19
N ALA A 138 4.29 0.27 -9.94
CA ALA A 138 4.19 -1.09 -9.39
C ALA A 138 2.72 -1.47 -9.17
N ASP A 139 2.44 -2.77 -9.26
CA ASP A 139 1.10 -3.34 -9.12
C ASP A 139 1.01 -4.15 -7.83
N LEU A 140 0.06 -3.79 -6.96
CA LEU A 140 -0.23 -4.46 -5.71
C LEU A 140 -1.75 -4.66 -5.53
N GLU A 141 -2.52 -4.74 -6.63
CA GLU A 141 -3.99 -4.95 -6.63
C GLU A 141 -4.36 -6.10 -5.67
N ALA A 142 -5.44 -5.93 -4.90
CA ALA A 142 -6.00 -6.93 -4.00
C ALA A 142 -5.03 -7.50 -2.94
N SER A 143 -3.91 -6.82 -2.67
CA SER A 143 -2.94 -7.21 -1.64
C SER A 143 -3.52 -7.14 -0.23
N SER A 144 -3.04 -8.01 0.66
CA SER A 144 -3.50 -8.07 2.05
C SER A 144 -2.36 -8.05 3.05
N TYR A 145 -2.35 -7.01 3.89
CA TYR A 145 -1.34 -6.74 4.90
C TYR A 145 -1.94 -6.92 6.30
N HIS A 146 -1.25 -7.67 7.16
CA HIS A 146 -1.64 -7.84 8.56
C HIS A 146 -0.41 -7.80 9.46
N ASP A 147 -0.30 -6.82 10.37
CA ASP A 147 0.95 -6.59 11.13
C ASP A 147 2.14 -6.24 10.18
N PRO A 148 2.00 -5.38 9.13
CA PRO A 148 3.15 -4.82 8.43
C PRO A 148 3.77 -3.64 9.19
N ASP A 149 5.04 -3.39 8.94
CA ASP A 149 5.71 -2.11 9.18
C ASP A 149 5.97 -1.47 7.80
N LEU A 150 5.47 -0.26 7.57
CA LEU A 150 5.65 0.51 6.33
C LEU A 150 6.05 1.97 6.66
N GLU A 151 6.68 2.23 7.82
CA GLU A 151 7.12 3.57 8.26
C GLU A 151 7.96 4.26 7.16
N THR A 152 7.63 5.52 6.86
CA THR A 152 8.26 6.38 5.82
C THR A 152 8.33 5.79 4.40
N SER A 153 7.56 4.75 4.09
CA SER A 153 7.49 4.18 2.73
C SER A 153 6.97 5.19 1.69
N SER A 154 7.36 5.01 0.43
CA SER A 154 6.98 5.91 -0.66
C SER A 154 6.33 5.19 -1.84
N TYR A 155 5.15 5.64 -2.24
CA TYR A 155 4.35 5.12 -3.35
C TYR A 155 4.22 6.19 -4.44
N ARG A 156 4.59 5.83 -5.68
CA ARG A 156 4.49 6.72 -6.83
C ARG A 156 3.98 6.01 -8.09
N GLU A 157 2.87 6.46 -8.69
CA GLU A 157 2.32 5.79 -9.88
C GLU A 157 2.07 4.29 -9.56
N VAL A 158 1.38 3.95 -8.46
CA VAL A 158 1.24 2.58 -7.91
C VAL A 158 -0.22 2.16 -7.85
N ASP A 159 -0.53 0.93 -8.27
CA ASP A 159 -1.86 0.33 -8.13
C ASP A 159 -1.99 -0.39 -6.78
N LEU A 160 -3.00 -0.02 -5.99
CA LEU A 160 -3.38 -0.62 -4.72
C LEU A 160 -4.92 -0.79 -4.63
N GLU A 161 -5.63 -0.92 -5.76
CA GLU A 161 -7.09 -1.18 -5.81
C GLU A 161 -7.45 -2.41 -4.93
N THR A 162 -8.55 -2.34 -4.18
CA THR A 162 -9.05 -3.37 -3.25
C THR A 162 -8.09 -3.83 -2.15
N SER A 163 -6.97 -3.14 -1.95
CA SER A 163 -5.97 -3.51 -0.92
C SER A 163 -6.53 -3.42 0.51
N SER A 164 -5.95 -4.22 1.41
CA SER A 164 -6.44 -4.35 2.79
C SER A 164 -5.32 -4.29 3.82
N TYR A 165 -5.40 -3.30 4.71
CA TYR A 165 -4.44 -3.03 5.79
C TYR A 165 -5.09 -3.30 7.15
N ARG A 166 -4.42 -4.09 7.98
CA ARG A 166 -4.84 -4.30 9.37
C ARG A 166 -3.68 -4.40 10.34
N GLU A 167 -3.77 -3.72 11.48
CA GLU A 167 -2.65 -3.65 12.44
C GLU A 167 -1.39 -3.16 11.70
N ALA A 168 -1.53 -2.12 10.87
CA ALA A 168 -0.51 -1.67 9.92
C ALA A 168 0.07 -0.33 10.34
N ASP A 169 1.39 -0.24 10.40
CA ASP A 169 2.10 1.03 10.58
C ASP A 169 2.40 1.64 9.20
N LEU A 170 2.00 2.89 8.99
CA LEU A 170 2.26 3.70 7.79
C LEU A 170 2.72 5.12 8.18
N GLU A 171 3.31 5.32 9.37
CA GLU A 171 3.75 6.65 9.87
C GLU A 171 4.61 7.37 8.81
N ALA A 172 4.29 8.64 8.55
CA ALA A 172 4.99 9.54 7.62
C ALA A 172 5.19 8.99 6.19
N SER A 173 4.36 8.03 5.76
CA SER A 173 4.32 7.51 4.39
C SER A 173 3.93 8.57 3.37
N SER A 174 4.36 8.40 2.11
CA SER A 174 4.14 9.38 1.03
C SER A 174 3.53 8.74 -0.22
N TYR A 175 2.41 9.29 -0.66
CA TYR A 175 1.62 8.84 -1.80
C TYR A 175 1.57 9.94 -2.87
N HIS A 176 1.96 9.61 -4.11
CA HIS A 176 1.89 10.52 -5.25
C HIS A 176 1.43 9.80 -6.52
N ASP A 177 0.23 10.13 -7.03
CA ASP A 177 -0.37 9.44 -8.20
C ASP A 177 -0.63 7.91 -8.03
N PRO A 178 -1.00 7.35 -6.84
CA PRO A 178 -1.48 5.97 -6.73
C PRO A 178 -3.00 5.85 -6.83
N ASP A 179 -3.45 4.64 -7.16
CA ASP A 179 -4.84 4.19 -7.08
C ASP A 179 -5.04 3.40 -5.77
N LEU A 180 -6.03 3.75 -4.96
CA LEU A 180 -6.43 3.05 -3.74
C LEU A 180 -7.97 2.80 -3.70
N GLU A 181 -8.64 2.69 -4.86
CA GLU A 181 -10.10 2.47 -4.96
C GLU A 181 -10.52 1.27 -4.09
N THR A 182 -11.61 1.41 -3.33
CA THR A 182 -12.20 0.39 -2.45
C THR A 182 -11.31 -0.13 -1.29
N SER A 183 -10.13 0.47 -1.07
CA SER A 183 -9.18 0.01 -0.05
C SER A 183 -9.74 0.09 1.38
N SER A 184 -9.21 -0.74 2.29
CA SER A 184 -9.69 -0.78 3.69
C SER A 184 -8.58 -0.82 4.72
N TYR A 185 -8.69 0.08 5.70
CA TYR A 185 -7.77 0.28 6.80
C TYR A 185 -8.46 -0.04 8.13
N ARG A 186 -7.82 -0.87 8.96
CA ARG A 186 -8.37 -1.20 10.28
C ARG A 186 -7.29 -1.35 11.34
N GLU A 187 -7.42 -0.66 12.48
CA GLU A 187 -6.37 -0.67 13.51
C GLU A 187 -5.01 -0.31 12.88
N ALA A 188 -5.02 0.68 11.96
CA ALA A 188 -3.87 1.10 11.16
C ALA A 188 -3.48 2.54 11.51
N ASP A 189 -2.19 2.82 11.48
CA ASP A 189 -1.59 4.12 11.78
C ASP A 189 -1.17 4.77 10.46
N LEU A 190 -1.51 6.05 10.27
CA LEU A 190 -1.14 6.88 9.13
C LEU A 190 -0.70 8.29 9.62
N GLU A 191 -0.21 8.43 10.87
CA GLU A 191 0.24 9.73 11.42
C GLU A 191 1.20 10.43 10.43
N ALA A 192 0.97 11.73 10.20
CA ALA A 192 1.77 12.60 9.34
C ALA A 192 1.91 12.14 7.86
N SER A 193 1.03 11.25 7.38
CA SER A 193 1.03 10.79 5.98
C SER A 193 0.76 11.92 4.97
N SER A 194 1.28 11.77 3.75
CA SER A 194 1.20 12.81 2.71
C SER A 194 0.66 12.25 1.38
N CYS A 195 -0.59 12.60 1.07
CA CYS A 195 -1.32 12.21 -0.14
C CYS A 195 -1.36 13.36 -1.17
N HIS A 196 -0.94 13.08 -2.42
CA HIS A 196 -1.05 14.03 -3.52
C HIS A 196 -1.44 13.35 -4.85
N GLU A 197 -2.46 13.86 -5.56
CA GLU A 197 -2.96 13.22 -6.79
C GLU A 197 -3.38 11.76 -6.51
N VAL A 198 -4.07 11.51 -5.38
CA VAL A 198 -4.43 10.16 -4.88
C VAL A 198 -5.91 9.88 -5.14
N ASP A 199 -6.24 8.69 -5.62
CA ASP A 199 -7.61 8.17 -5.62
C ASP A 199 -7.85 7.27 -4.40
N LEU A 200 -8.93 7.49 -3.66
CA LEU A 200 -9.38 6.70 -2.50
C LEU A 200 -10.92 6.49 -2.52
N GLU A 201 -11.55 6.48 -3.71
CA GLU A 201 -13.02 6.29 -3.86
C GLU A 201 -13.49 5.03 -3.10
N THR A 202 -14.62 5.14 -2.39
CA THR A 202 -15.26 4.06 -1.59
C THR A 202 -14.43 3.46 -0.45
N SER A 203 -13.29 4.06 -0.09
CA SER A 203 -12.38 3.53 0.93
C SER A 203 -12.99 3.49 2.35
N SER A 204 -12.46 2.62 3.21
CA SER A 204 -13.08 2.25 4.50
C SER A 204 -12.09 2.17 5.65
N TYR A 205 -12.13 3.18 6.52
CA TYR A 205 -11.27 3.34 7.69
C TYR A 205 -12.00 3.02 8.99
N ARG A 206 -11.37 2.24 9.87
CA ARG A 206 -11.94 1.93 11.19
C ARG A 206 -10.90 1.73 12.29
N GLU A 207 -11.08 2.36 13.45
CA GLU A 207 -10.11 2.25 14.56
C GLU A 207 -8.70 2.64 14.08
N ALA A 208 -8.61 3.63 13.18
CA ALA A 208 -7.38 4.01 12.47
C ALA A 208 -6.98 5.45 12.82
N ASP A 209 -5.69 5.69 12.91
CA ASP A 209 -5.10 7.00 13.23
C ASP A 209 -4.61 7.68 11.95
N LEU A 210 -4.91 8.96 11.79
CA LEU A 210 -4.48 9.78 10.66
C LEU A 210 -4.09 11.20 11.13
N GLU A 211 -3.69 11.38 12.40
CA GLU A 211 -3.21 12.68 12.95
C GLU A 211 -2.21 13.36 11.99
N ALA A 212 -2.30 14.68 11.84
CA ALA A 212 -1.40 15.54 11.07
C ALA A 212 -1.27 15.22 9.55
N SER A 213 -2.18 14.41 8.99
CA SER A 213 -2.14 14.01 7.57
C SER A 213 -2.42 15.17 6.59
N SER A 214 -1.90 15.04 5.37
CA SER A 214 -1.99 16.06 4.31
C SER A 214 -2.55 15.48 3.01
N TYR A 215 -3.79 15.80 2.69
CA TYR A 215 -4.49 15.43 1.45
C TYR A 215 -4.52 16.61 0.48
N ARG A 216 -4.00 16.43 -0.75
CA ARG A 216 -3.97 17.49 -1.76
C ARG A 216 -4.27 16.96 -3.16
N GLU A 217 -5.31 17.49 -3.81
CA GLU A 217 -5.79 16.94 -5.09
C GLU A 217 -6.03 15.43 -4.91
N THR A 218 -6.86 15.08 -3.91
CA THR A 218 -7.15 13.71 -3.47
C THR A 218 -8.65 13.46 -3.55
N ASP A 219 -9.05 12.34 -4.13
CA ASP A 219 -10.44 11.87 -4.16
C ASP A 219 -10.72 10.99 -2.94
N LEU A 220 -11.83 11.21 -2.25
CA LEU A 220 -12.32 10.42 -1.12
C LEU A 220 -13.84 10.16 -1.26
N GLU A 221 -14.43 10.24 -2.48
CA GLU A 221 -15.89 10.09 -2.68
C GLU A 221 -16.42 8.80 -2.01
N THR A 222 -17.57 8.89 -1.35
CA THR A 222 -18.28 7.79 -0.67
C THR A 222 -17.55 7.11 0.51
N SER A 223 -16.40 7.64 0.93
CA SER A 223 -15.55 7.03 1.96
C SER A 223 -16.23 6.92 3.34
N SER A 224 -15.84 5.89 4.11
CA SER A 224 -16.43 5.54 5.40
C SER A 224 -15.41 5.56 6.54
N TYR A 225 -15.55 6.53 7.45
CA TYR A 225 -14.67 6.73 8.60
C TYR A 225 -15.41 6.40 9.90
N ARG A 226 -14.84 5.52 10.75
CA ARG A 226 -15.44 5.17 12.04
C ARG A 226 -14.44 4.91 13.15
N GLU A 227 -14.60 5.56 14.30
CA GLU A 227 -13.64 5.43 15.42
C GLU A 227 -12.22 5.77 14.93
N THR A 228 -12.09 6.82 14.10
CA THR A 228 -10.82 7.27 13.49
C THR A 228 -10.40 8.63 13.99
N ASP A 229 -9.10 8.86 14.06
CA ASP A 229 -8.51 10.16 14.35
C ASP A 229 -8.07 10.88 13.07
N PHE A 230 -8.02 12.20 13.13
CA PHE A 230 -7.55 13.11 12.08
C PHE A 230 -7.07 14.45 12.69
N GLU A 231 -6.72 14.54 13.99
CA GLU A 231 -6.33 15.81 14.64
C GLU A 231 -5.30 16.57 13.79
N THR A 232 -5.49 17.88 13.61
CA THR A 232 -4.59 18.77 12.82
C THR A 232 -4.49 18.51 11.31
N SER A 233 -5.29 17.61 10.74
CA SER A 233 -5.25 17.26 9.30
C SER A 233 -5.51 18.43 8.34
N SER A 234 -5.02 18.30 7.11
CA SER A 234 -5.20 19.30 6.06
C SER A 234 -5.69 18.69 4.74
N TYR A 235 -6.73 19.31 4.18
CA TYR A 235 -7.41 18.93 2.95
C TYR A 235 -7.39 20.13 2.00
N ARG A 236 -6.78 19.97 0.82
CA ARG A 236 -6.66 21.03 -0.20
C ARG A 236 -7.09 20.50 -1.56
N GLU A 237 -8.05 21.16 -2.22
CA GLU A 237 -8.51 20.74 -3.55
C GLU A 237 -8.89 19.23 -3.56
N ALA A 238 -9.45 18.76 -2.44
CA ALA A 238 -9.79 17.36 -2.20
C ALA A 238 -11.31 17.16 -2.24
N ASP A 239 -11.74 16.04 -2.81
CA ASP A 239 -13.15 15.67 -2.89
C ASP A 239 -13.50 14.71 -1.75
N LEU A 240 -14.58 14.96 -1.04
CA LEU A 240 -15.12 14.13 0.04
C LEU A 240 -16.66 13.98 -0.12
N GLU A 241 -17.22 14.09 -1.34
CA GLU A 241 -18.68 13.97 -1.56
C GLU A 241 -19.22 12.66 -0.97
N THR A 242 -20.42 12.72 -0.38
CA THR A 242 -21.14 11.59 0.25
C THR A 242 -20.44 10.88 1.42
N SER A 243 -19.27 11.34 1.87
CA SER A 243 -18.49 10.72 2.95
C SER A 243 -19.25 10.58 4.28
N SER A 244 -18.93 9.52 5.03
CA SER A 244 -19.60 9.15 6.28
C SER A 244 -18.62 9.07 7.46
N TYR A 245 -18.66 10.09 8.32
CA TYR A 245 -17.90 10.18 9.57
C TYR A 245 -18.76 9.76 10.77
N ARG A 246 -18.25 8.84 11.59
CA ARG A 246 -18.92 8.44 12.85
C ARG A 246 -17.97 8.13 14.00
N GLU A 247 -18.19 8.74 15.16
CA GLU A 247 -17.32 8.55 16.35
C GLU A 247 -15.87 8.89 15.99
N THR A 248 -15.66 9.98 15.25
CA THR A 248 -14.37 10.41 14.68
C THR A 248 -13.89 11.72 15.29
N ASP A 249 -12.58 11.88 15.41
CA ASP A 249 -11.97 13.19 15.68
C ASP A 249 -11.53 13.86 14.38
N LEU A 250 -11.68 15.19 14.30
CA LEU A 250 -11.24 16.08 13.23
C LEU A 250 -10.87 17.47 13.85
N GLU A 251 -10.50 17.55 15.14
CA GLU A 251 -10.14 18.82 15.82
C GLU A 251 -9.02 19.55 15.05
N THR A 252 -9.13 20.88 14.98
CA THR A 252 -8.18 21.79 14.31
C THR A 252 -7.97 21.58 12.80
N SER A 253 -8.69 20.64 12.17
CA SER A 253 -8.57 20.33 10.74
C SER A 253 -8.80 21.53 9.82
N SER A 254 -8.20 21.49 8.63
CA SER A 254 -8.26 22.58 7.65
C SER A 254 -8.69 22.12 6.26
N TYR A 255 -9.69 22.79 5.68
CA TYR A 255 -10.31 22.49 4.40
C TYR A 255 -10.22 23.72 3.48
N HIS A 256 -9.53 23.60 2.35
CA HIS A 256 -9.30 24.70 1.41
C HIS A 256 -9.62 24.27 -0.03
N GLU A 257 -10.61 24.91 -0.67
CA GLU A 257 -11.11 24.49 -2.00
C GLU A 257 -11.52 23.00 -2.03
N ALA A 258 -11.99 22.45 -0.90
CA ALA A 258 -12.40 21.04 -0.77
C ALA A 258 -13.92 20.89 -0.91
N ASP A 259 -14.38 19.78 -1.51
CA ASP A 259 -15.80 19.45 -1.63
C ASP A 259 -16.21 18.47 -0.53
N LEU A 260 -17.33 18.73 0.14
CA LEU A 260 -17.92 17.89 1.17
C LEU A 260 -19.47 17.90 1.04
N GLU A 261 -20.01 18.06 -0.18
CA GLU A 261 -21.45 17.91 -0.45
C GLU A 261 -21.96 16.52 0.04
N THR A 262 -23.20 16.48 0.54
CA THR A 262 -23.91 15.31 1.09
C THR A 262 -23.26 14.56 2.26
N SER A 263 -22.08 14.98 2.75
CA SER A 263 -21.38 14.36 3.87
C SER A 263 -22.21 14.22 5.15
N SER A 264 -21.91 13.20 5.96
CA SER A 264 -22.60 12.88 7.21
C SER A 264 -21.63 12.78 8.38
N TYR A 265 -21.77 13.67 9.35
CA TYR A 265 -20.98 13.73 10.59
C TYR A 265 -21.83 13.30 11.77
N ARG A 266 -21.39 12.30 12.54
CA ARG A 266 -22.14 11.78 13.67
C ARG A 266 -21.26 11.44 14.87
N GLU A 267 -21.57 12.01 16.03
CA GLU A 267 -20.75 11.80 17.24
C GLU A 267 -19.26 12.14 16.93
N THR A 268 -19.06 13.20 16.14
CA THR A 268 -17.79 13.62 15.53
C THR A 268 -17.35 14.95 16.11
N ASP A 269 -16.07 15.11 16.44
CA ASP A 269 -15.50 16.40 16.86
C ASP A 269 -14.95 17.19 15.67
N LEU A 270 -15.16 18.50 15.66
CA LEU A 270 -14.69 19.48 14.68
C LEU A 270 -14.38 20.83 15.38
N GLU A 271 -14.01 20.83 16.67
CA GLU A 271 -13.63 22.06 17.40
C GLU A 271 -12.47 22.76 16.68
N THR A 272 -12.56 24.09 16.58
CA THR A 272 -11.58 24.99 15.95
C THR A 272 -11.36 24.83 14.44
N SER A 273 -11.91 23.79 13.80
CA SER A 273 -11.67 23.43 12.40
C SER A 273 -12.10 24.53 11.41
N SER A 274 -11.42 24.60 10.27
CA SER A 274 -11.42 25.78 9.38
C SER A 274 -11.74 25.45 7.93
N TYR A 275 -12.69 26.17 7.35
CA TYR A 275 -13.20 25.98 5.99
C TYR A 275 -13.01 27.25 5.16
N HIS A 276 -12.34 27.14 4.02
CA HIS A 276 -12.03 28.26 3.13
C HIS A 276 -12.31 27.89 1.67
N GLU A 277 -13.29 28.56 1.04
CA GLU A 277 -13.74 28.27 -0.34
C GLU A 277 -14.15 26.78 -0.56
N ALA A 278 -14.60 26.11 0.50
CA ALA A 278 -15.06 24.72 0.51
C ALA A 278 -16.60 24.61 0.35
N ASP A 279 -17.09 23.45 -0.08
CA ASP A 279 -18.53 23.15 -0.18
C ASP A 279 -19.00 22.19 0.94
N LEU A 280 -20.21 22.42 1.44
CA LEU A 280 -20.92 21.63 2.46
C LEU A 280 -22.44 21.61 2.16
N GLU A 281 -22.87 21.73 0.88
CA GLU A 281 -24.28 21.63 0.50
C GLU A 281 -24.87 20.28 0.97
N THR A 282 -26.09 20.31 1.49
CA THR A 282 -26.85 19.15 2.01
C THR A 282 -26.24 18.38 3.19
N SER A 283 -25.00 18.68 3.60
CA SER A 283 -24.27 18.02 4.70
C SER A 283 -25.07 17.91 6.00
N SER A 284 -24.87 16.82 6.75
CA SER A 284 -25.67 16.49 7.94
C SER A 284 -24.83 16.25 9.19
N TYR A 285 -25.18 16.91 10.29
CA TYR A 285 -24.46 16.88 11.56
C TYR A 285 -25.38 16.39 12.67
N HIS A 286 -25.01 15.31 13.37
CA HIS A 286 -25.79 14.75 14.47
C HIS A 286 -24.94 14.42 15.70
N GLU A 287 -25.20 15.09 16.84
CA GLU A 287 -24.39 14.92 18.07
C GLU A 287 -22.89 15.19 17.85
N ALA A 288 -22.55 16.05 16.89
CA ALA A 288 -21.19 16.52 16.60
C ALA A 288 -20.88 17.85 17.32
N ASP A 289 -19.60 18.15 17.54
CA ASP A 289 -19.15 19.47 18.02
C ASP A 289 -18.59 20.32 16.86
N LEU A 290 -18.75 21.64 16.98
CA LEU A 290 -18.32 22.68 16.04
C LEU A 290 -18.08 24.01 16.83
N GLU A 291 -17.63 23.94 18.09
CA GLU A 291 -17.21 25.11 18.85
C GLU A 291 -15.97 25.77 18.20
N THR A 292 -15.97 27.10 18.15
CA THR A 292 -14.97 27.99 17.50
C THR A 292 -14.73 27.84 15.98
N SER A 293 -15.28 26.83 15.31
CA SER A 293 -15.02 26.54 13.89
C SER A 293 -15.29 27.73 12.94
N SER A 294 -14.48 27.85 11.88
CA SER A 294 -14.37 29.06 11.05
C SER A 294 -14.72 28.81 9.59
N TYR A 295 -15.83 29.38 9.13
CA TYR A 295 -16.31 29.29 7.75
C TYR A 295 -16.07 30.59 6.98
N ARG A 296 -15.31 30.54 5.88
CA ARG A 296 -15.08 31.68 4.99
C ARG A 296 -15.28 31.30 3.53
N GLU A 297 -16.14 32.05 2.84
CA GLU A 297 -16.47 31.85 1.42
C GLU A 297 -16.96 30.42 1.10
N THR A 298 -17.47 29.72 2.14
CA THR A 298 -18.00 28.35 2.14
C THR A 298 -19.48 28.33 1.69
N ASP A 299 -19.93 27.28 1.01
CA ASP A 299 -21.37 26.99 0.89
C ASP A 299 -21.85 26.03 1.98
N LEU A 300 -23.11 26.22 2.40
CA LEU A 300 -23.81 25.56 3.50
C LEU A 300 -25.33 25.52 3.19
N GLU A 301 -25.75 25.55 1.91
CA GLU A 301 -27.18 25.46 1.58
C GLU A 301 -27.77 24.09 1.97
N THR A 302 -28.93 24.13 2.62
CA THR A 302 -29.70 22.98 3.12
C THR A 302 -29.05 22.11 4.21
N SER A 303 -27.80 22.39 4.62
CA SER A 303 -27.10 21.59 5.65
C SER A 303 -27.90 21.55 6.97
N SER A 304 -27.84 20.42 7.68
CA SER A 304 -28.74 20.12 8.81
C SER A 304 -27.99 19.81 10.12
N TYR A 305 -28.43 20.43 11.21
CA TYR A 305 -27.74 20.43 12.51
C TYR A 305 -28.67 19.93 13.61
N ARG A 306 -28.45 18.71 14.11
CA ARG A 306 -29.26 18.11 15.16
C ARG A 306 -28.42 17.72 16.38
N GLU A 307 -28.74 18.34 17.50
CA GLU A 307 -28.04 18.11 18.78
C GLU A 307 -26.53 18.42 18.68
N THR A 308 -26.16 19.25 17.69
CA THR A 308 -24.82 19.79 17.38
C THR A 308 -24.56 21.08 18.15
N ASP A 309 -23.37 21.23 18.77
CA ASP A 309 -22.93 22.54 19.26
C ASP A 309 -22.37 23.40 18.12
N LEU A 310 -22.38 24.72 18.32
CA LEU A 310 -21.93 25.77 17.40
C LEU A 310 -21.48 27.01 18.22
N GLU A 311 -21.01 26.86 19.47
CA GLU A 311 -20.62 28.00 20.29
C GLU A 311 -19.41 28.73 19.69
N THR A 312 -19.51 30.06 19.58
CA THR A 312 -18.52 30.97 18.97
C THR A 312 -18.15 30.76 17.48
N SER A 313 -18.72 29.76 16.79
CA SER A 313 -18.48 29.53 15.36
C SER A 313 -18.77 30.78 14.50
N SER A 314 -17.95 30.97 13.47
CA SER A 314 -17.85 32.25 12.75
C SER A 314 -18.00 32.10 11.24
N TYR A 315 -18.77 33.02 10.64
CA TYR A 315 -19.20 32.93 9.23
C TYR A 315 -18.90 34.23 8.48
N HIS A 316 -18.06 34.15 7.45
CA HIS A 316 -17.58 35.29 6.66
C HIS A 316 -17.75 35.09 5.14
N GLU A 317 -18.69 35.82 4.54
CA GLU A 317 -19.01 35.76 3.10
C GLU A 317 -19.50 34.38 2.62
N SER A 318 -19.87 33.49 3.55
CA SER A 318 -20.49 32.19 3.28
C SER A 318 -21.95 32.33 2.81
N LEU A 319 -22.41 31.30 2.09
CA LEU A 319 -23.81 31.07 1.77
C LEU A 319 -24.49 30.35 2.96
N LEU A 320 -25.78 30.62 3.17
CA LEU A 320 -26.59 30.13 4.29
C LEU A 320 -28.09 30.21 3.89
N ASP A 321 -28.62 29.17 3.23
CA ASP A 321 -30.06 29.02 2.95
C ASP A 321 -30.60 27.67 3.44
N ASN A 322 -31.89 27.61 3.74
CA ASN A 322 -32.63 26.41 4.19
C ASN A 322 -32.09 25.69 5.45
N LEU A 323 -31.17 26.32 6.20
CA LEU A 323 -30.55 25.75 7.40
C LEU A 323 -31.57 25.32 8.47
N HIS A 324 -31.48 24.05 8.85
CA HIS A 324 -32.34 23.43 9.86
C HIS A 324 -31.52 23.09 11.13
N LYS A 325 -31.75 23.83 12.23
CA LYS A 325 -31.18 23.53 13.56
C LYS A 325 -32.25 23.04 14.55
N ASP A 326 -32.03 21.87 15.12
CA ASP A 326 -32.78 21.28 16.24
C ASP A 326 -31.82 20.98 17.41
N GLY A 327 -31.73 21.88 18.39
CA GLY A 327 -30.85 21.70 19.55
C GLY A 327 -30.86 22.86 20.55
N PRO A 328 -30.19 22.74 21.71
CA PRO A 328 -30.08 23.80 22.71
C PRO A 328 -28.71 24.50 22.70
N TYR A 329 -28.69 25.81 22.41
CA TYR A 329 -27.55 26.75 22.53
C TYR A 329 -26.54 26.78 21.35
N GLY A 330 -25.41 27.49 21.54
CA GLY A 330 -24.57 28.14 20.52
C GLY A 330 -25.12 29.49 20.02
N ASP A 331 -24.39 30.59 20.24
CA ASP A 331 -24.74 31.96 19.77
C ASP A 331 -23.99 32.27 18.44
N ILE A 332 -24.63 31.96 17.31
CA ILE A 332 -24.01 31.98 15.96
C ILE A 332 -23.49 33.38 15.58
N THR A 333 -22.17 33.53 15.39
CA THR A 333 -21.53 34.81 15.08
C THR A 333 -21.38 35.03 13.57
N VAL A 334 -22.49 35.40 12.92
CA VAL A 334 -22.51 35.74 11.49
C VAL A 334 -21.93 37.14 11.25
N ALA A 335 -20.77 37.25 10.59
CA ALA A 335 -20.16 38.53 10.24
C ALA A 335 -20.82 39.14 8.99
N TYR A 336 -20.86 38.38 7.89
CA TYR A 336 -21.52 38.72 6.63
C TYR A 336 -21.98 37.44 5.93
N SER A 337 -23.25 37.35 5.53
CA SER A 337 -23.84 36.17 4.87
C SER A 337 -24.87 36.56 3.81
N PHE A 338 -24.99 35.78 2.74
CA PHE A 338 -26.06 35.92 1.74
C PHE A 338 -27.37 35.30 2.25
N LYS A 339 -28.07 36.03 3.12
CA LYS A 339 -29.06 35.46 4.04
C LYS A 339 -30.47 35.31 3.45
N ASN A 340 -30.95 34.07 3.37
CA ASN A 340 -32.36 33.71 3.31
C ASN A 340 -32.81 33.07 4.64
N ASP A 341 -33.91 32.31 4.67
CA ASP A 341 -34.67 32.02 5.91
C ASP A 341 -34.04 30.89 6.77
N ILE A 342 -33.41 31.25 7.89
CA ILE A 342 -33.04 30.28 8.94
C ILE A 342 -34.31 29.79 9.65
N THR A 343 -34.62 28.49 9.53
CA THR A 343 -35.80 27.89 10.15
C THR A 343 -35.44 27.09 11.41
N ASN A 344 -35.69 27.69 12.58
CA ASN A 344 -35.62 26.97 13.86
C ASN A 344 -36.72 25.90 13.94
N GLY A 345 -36.33 24.63 14.08
CA GLY A 345 -37.26 23.53 14.32
C GLY A 345 -37.99 23.65 15.66
N THR A 346 -39.25 23.18 15.74
CA THR A 346 -40.02 23.16 16.99
C THR A 346 -40.73 21.82 17.22
N LYS A 347 -39.99 20.88 17.83
CA LYS A 347 -40.45 19.75 18.69
C LYS A 347 -41.68 18.93 18.26
#